data_AF-A0AAV0JYV0-F1
#
_entry.id   AF-A0AAV0JYV0-F1
#
_cell.length_a   1.000
_cell.length_b   1.000
_cell.length_c   1.000
_cell.angle_alpha   90.00
_cell.angle_beta   90.00
_cell.angle_gamma   90.00
#
_symmetry.space_group_name_H-M   'P 1'
#
loop_
_entity.id
_entity.type
_entity.pdbx_description
1 polymer ?
#
loop_
_entity_poly.entity_id
_entity_poly.type
_entity_poly.pdbx_seq_one_letter_code
_entity_poly.pdbx_strand_id
1 'polypeptide(L)'
;MPSPARRLMASISSTLSLKHGLSLRPTHQQSASLIRTSSAPGIGFRSFRRSFVAASSSAFSNENREFVIVGGGNAAGYAARTFVEHGMADGKLCMVTKEPHAPYERPALTKAYLFPLDKKPARLPGFHTCVGSGGERQTPDWYKEKGIEMIYQDPVASIDIEKQTVTTNSGKLLKYGALIVATGCTASRFPEKIGENLPGVHYIRDVGDADSLISSLEKAKKVVVVGGGYIGMEVAAAAVGWKLDTTIVFPENHLLQRLFTPSLAQRYEQFYQENGVKFLKGASIKNLEAGSDGRVSGVKLEDGSTLEADTVVIGIGGKPAVSSFESVGLNSSVGGIEVDGLFRTKVPGIFAIGELKKDLVAVLWRQW
;
A
#
# COMPACT_ATOMS: atom_id res chain seq x y z
N MET A 1 43.41 -10.20 31.24
CA MET A 1 42.88 -11.36 32.00
C MET A 1 42.06 -10.83 33.17
N PRO A 2 40.79 -11.23 33.33
CA PRO A 2 39.85 -10.58 34.26
C PRO A 2 39.82 -11.21 35.66
N SER A 3 39.42 -10.39 36.64
CA SER A 3 39.12 -10.70 38.03
C SER A 3 37.63 -11.09 38.22
N PRO A 4 37.26 -11.87 39.25
CA PRO A 4 36.08 -12.74 39.24
C PRO A 4 34.91 -12.35 40.18
N ALA A 5 33.82 -13.11 40.02
CA ALA A 5 32.77 -13.47 40.98
C ALA A 5 31.66 -12.43 41.26
N ARG A 6 30.38 -12.66 40.88
CA ARG A 6 29.34 -13.63 41.32
C ARG A 6 28.65 -13.29 42.66
N ARG A 7 27.30 -13.41 42.59
CA ARG A 7 26.26 -13.58 43.65
C ARG A 7 25.64 -12.25 44.15
N LEU A 8 24.34 -12.15 44.48
CA LEU A 8 23.43 -13.12 45.11
C LEU A 8 21.93 -12.63 45.05
N MET A 9 20.96 -13.58 44.97
CA MET A 9 19.58 -13.61 45.55
C MET A 9 18.45 -12.70 45.01
N ALA A 10 17.16 -13.07 45.02
CA ALA A 10 16.42 -14.30 45.35
C ALA A 10 14.95 -14.16 44.88
N SER A 11 14.28 -15.31 44.70
CA SER A 11 12.85 -15.47 44.38
C SER A 11 11.95 -15.47 45.62
N ILE A 12 10.66 -15.12 45.46
CA ILE A 12 9.49 -15.64 46.21
C ILE A 12 8.27 -15.54 45.25
N SER A 13 7.78 -16.61 44.59
CA SER A 13 6.73 -17.60 44.95
C SER A 13 5.32 -17.03 45.25
N SER A 14 4.33 -17.24 44.34
CA SER A 14 3.13 -18.14 44.46
C SER A 14 1.99 -17.61 45.39
N THR A 15 0.66 -17.64 45.15
CA THR A 15 -0.23 -18.59 44.44
C THR A 15 -1.73 -18.13 44.49
N LEU A 16 -2.52 -18.54 43.48
CA LEU A 16 -3.94 -19.02 43.46
C LEU A 16 -5.12 -18.28 44.15
N SER A 17 -6.23 -18.08 43.41
CA SER A 17 -7.51 -18.82 43.66
C SER A 17 -8.56 -18.63 42.54
N LEU A 18 -9.34 -19.69 42.32
CA LEU A 18 -10.44 -19.94 41.36
C LEU A 18 -11.81 -19.89 42.09
N LYS A 19 -12.91 -19.63 41.35
CA LYS A 19 -14.31 -20.14 41.50
C LYS A 19 -15.20 -19.47 40.42
N HIS A 20 -15.82 -20.10 39.40
CA HIS A 20 -16.87 -21.12 39.24
C HIS A 20 -18.34 -20.73 39.56
N GLY A 21 -19.25 -21.00 38.60
CA GLY A 21 -20.72 -21.12 38.70
C GLY A 21 -21.41 -20.70 37.38
N LEU A 22 -21.86 -21.59 36.47
CA LEU A 22 -22.98 -22.56 36.42
C LEU A 22 -24.23 -22.06 35.66
N SER A 23 -24.43 -22.66 34.47
CA SER A 23 -25.65 -23.10 33.73
C SER A 23 -27.04 -22.51 34.02
N LEU A 24 -27.85 -22.32 32.96
CA LEU A 24 -29.21 -22.88 32.79
C LEU A 24 -29.74 -22.71 31.35
N ARG A 25 -30.30 -23.78 30.77
CA ARG A 25 -31.14 -23.81 29.54
C ARG A 25 -32.62 -23.54 29.89
N PRO A 26 -33.47 -23.27 28.87
CA PRO A 26 -34.65 -24.11 28.70
C PRO A 26 -34.93 -24.55 27.25
N THR A 27 -35.81 -25.55 27.16
CA THR A 27 -36.30 -26.32 25.99
C THR A 27 -37.69 -25.87 25.49
N HIS A 28 -38.10 -26.45 24.35
CA HIS A 28 -39.40 -26.39 23.62
C HIS A 28 -39.52 -25.20 22.65
N GLN A 29 -39.92 -25.38 21.38
CA GLN A 29 -41.12 -26.08 20.91
C GLN A 29 -40.96 -26.63 19.47
N GLN A 30 -41.60 -27.78 19.24
CA GLN A 30 -41.81 -28.42 17.93
C GLN A 30 -42.83 -27.63 17.08
N SER A 31 -42.69 -27.68 15.76
CA SER A 31 -43.84 -27.72 14.84
C SER A 31 -43.43 -28.36 13.52
N ALA A 32 -43.87 -29.60 13.35
CA ALA A 32 -43.87 -30.34 12.10
C ALA A 32 -45.11 -29.95 11.28
N SER A 33 -44.97 -29.80 9.96
CA SER A 33 -46.12 -29.90 9.05
C SER A 33 -45.74 -30.71 7.80
N LEU A 34 -46.13 -31.99 7.88
CA LEU A 34 -46.83 -32.78 6.86
C LEU A 34 -46.42 -32.60 5.39
N ILE A 35 -45.50 -33.48 4.96
CA ILE A 35 -45.42 -33.95 3.58
C ILE A 35 -46.62 -34.86 3.33
N ARG A 36 -47.49 -34.49 2.39
CA ARG A 36 -48.54 -35.38 1.86
C ARG A 36 -48.16 -35.78 0.45
N THR A 37 -47.78 -37.03 0.28
CA THR A 37 -47.59 -37.70 -1.02
C THR A 37 -48.92 -38.31 -1.46
N SER A 38 -49.30 -38.09 -2.72
CA SER A 38 -50.26 -38.94 -3.43
C SER A 38 -49.94 -38.97 -4.93
N SER A 39 -49.60 -40.17 -5.40
CA SER A 39 -49.62 -40.66 -6.79
C SER A 39 -51.03 -40.49 -7.42
N ALA A 40 -51.28 -40.39 -8.73
CA ALA A 40 -50.83 -41.21 -9.87
C ALA A 40 -51.17 -40.50 -11.22
N PRO A 41 -50.90 -41.09 -12.41
CA PRO A 41 -50.47 -40.36 -13.62
C PRO A 41 -51.58 -39.96 -14.60
N GLY A 42 -51.36 -38.87 -15.33
CA GLY A 42 -52.15 -38.45 -16.49
C GLY A 42 -51.25 -38.05 -17.65
N ILE A 43 -51.38 -38.74 -18.77
CA ILE A 43 -50.70 -38.48 -20.05
C ILE A 43 -51.30 -37.22 -20.67
N GLY A 44 -50.48 -36.21 -20.94
CA GLY A 44 -50.92 -34.97 -21.58
C GLY A 44 -49.79 -34.20 -22.24
N PHE A 45 -49.75 -34.28 -23.56
CA PHE A 45 -49.14 -33.37 -24.55
C PHE A 45 -47.91 -32.52 -24.15
N ARG A 46 -46.78 -32.84 -24.82
CA ARG A 46 -45.55 -32.04 -24.86
C ARG A 46 -45.82 -30.63 -25.38
N SER A 47 -45.76 -29.66 -24.47
CA SER A 47 -45.49 -28.26 -24.76
C SER A 47 -44.07 -27.97 -24.24
N PHE A 48 -43.12 -27.77 -25.14
CA PHE A 48 -41.80 -27.22 -24.77
C PHE A 48 -41.97 -25.74 -24.39
N ARG A 49 -42.45 -25.47 -23.17
CA ARG A 49 -42.18 -24.19 -22.52
C ARG A 49 -40.73 -24.24 -22.05
N ARG A 50 -39.86 -23.49 -22.71
CA ARG A 50 -38.56 -23.11 -22.14
C ARG A 50 -38.84 -22.30 -20.89
N SER A 51 -38.83 -22.97 -19.74
CA SER A 51 -38.70 -22.31 -18.45
C SER A 51 -37.29 -21.73 -18.41
N PHE A 52 -37.15 -20.46 -18.81
CA PHE A 52 -36.02 -19.68 -18.36
C PHE A 52 -36.19 -19.56 -16.85
N VAL A 53 -35.52 -20.45 -16.11
CA VAL A 53 -35.13 -20.12 -14.74
C VAL A 53 -34.18 -18.95 -14.93
N ALA A 54 -34.72 -17.73 -14.82
CA ALA A 54 -33.91 -16.58 -14.54
C ALA A 54 -33.23 -16.91 -13.22
N ALA A 55 -32.00 -17.42 -13.30
CA ALA A 55 -31.09 -17.34 -12.18
C ALA A 55 -31.15 -15.88 -11.79
N SER A 56 -31.63 -15.62 -10.58
CA SER A 56 -31.56 -14.32 -9.95
C SER A 56 -30.08 -14.03 -9.75
N SER A 57 -29.41 -13.62 -10.83
CA SER A 57 -28.30 -12.72 -10.72
C SER A 57 -28.87 -11.53 -10.00
N SER A 58 -28.54 -11.39 -8.71
CA SER A 58 -28.44 -10.07 -8.10
C SER A 58 -27.31 -9.33 -8.82
N ALA A 59 -27.56 -9.05 -10.10
CA ALA A 59 -26.78 -8.20 -10.94
C ALA A 59 -27.04 -6.81 -10.37
N PHE A 60 -25.98 -6.17 -9.90
CA PHE A 60 -25.94 -4.74 -9.63
C PHE A 60 -26.28 -3.99 -10.93
N SER A 61 -27.56 -3.91 -11.28
CA SER A 61 -28.08 -3.12 -12.40
C SER A 61 -28.71 -1.83 -11.86
N ASN A 62 -27.99 -1.15 -10.98
CA ASN A 62 -28.20 0.27 -10.73
C ASN A 62 -26.81 0.92 -10.74
N GLU A 63 -26.42 1.48 -11.88
CA GLU A 63 -25.05 1.91 -12.20
C GLU A 63 -24.57 3.14 -11.39
N ASN A 64 -25.47 3.78 -10.64
CA ASN A 64 -25.20 4.96 -9.85
C ASN A 64 -24.70 4.59 -8.45
N ARG A 65 -23.43 4.89 -8.15
CA ARG A 65 -22.87 4.79 -6.80
C ARG A 65 -23.04 6.12 -6.09
N GLU A 66 -23.44 6.10 -4.83
CA GLU A 66 -23.55 7.33 -4.03
C GLU A 66 -22.14 7.91 -3.79
N PHE A 67 -21.15 7.02 -3.54
CA PHE A 67 -19.76 7.38 -3.30
C PHE A 67 -18.81 6.52 -4.12
N VAL A 68 -17.82 7.17 -4.75
CA VAL A 68 -16.70 6.48 -5.40
C VAL A 68 -15.38 6.96 -4.80
N ILE A 69 -14.56 6.04 -4.30
CA ILE A 69 -13.16 6.31 -3.93
C ILE A 69 -12.25 5.81 -5.06
N VAL A 70 -11.42 6.68 -5.61
CA VAL A 70 -10.41 6.33 -6.61
C VAL A 70 -9.06 6.21 -5.93
N GLY A 71 -8.56 4.98 -5.81
CA GLY A 71 -7.36 4.61 -5.08
C GLY A 71 -7.66 3.54 -4.02
N GLY A 72 -6.70 2.66 -3.77
CA GLY A 72 -6.79 1.58 -2.79
C GLY A 72 -5.65 1.56 -1.77
N GLY A 73 -5.05 2.72 -1.47
CA GLY A 73 -3.97 2.83 -0.46
C GLY A 73 -4.48 3.14 0.95
N ASN A 74 -3.57 3.49 1.86
CA ASN A 74 -3.88 3.86 3.26
C ASN A 74 -5.08 4.81 3.37
N ALA A 75 -5.04 5.97 2.72
CA ALA A 75 -6.10 6.97 2.82
C ALA A 75 -7.49 6.41 2.42
N ALA A 76 -7.52 5.54 1.40
CA ALA A 76 -8.74 4.92 0.91
C ALA A 76 -9.31 3.89 1.91
N GLY A 77 -8.45 3.05 2.51
CA GLY A 77 -8.87 2.09 3.53
C GLY A 77 -9.36 2.74 4.82
N TYR A 78 -8.73 3.84 5.25
CA TYR A 78 -9.21 4.60 6.40
C TYR A 78 -10.50 5.37 6.08
N ALA A 79 -10.65 5.92 4.87
CA ALA A 79 -11.92 6.53 4.44
C ALA A 79 -13.06 5.50 4.43
N ALA A 80 -12.85 4.31 3.87
CA ALA A 80 -13.83 3.23 3.86
C ALA A 80 -14.31 2.86 5.27
N ARG A 81 -13.39 2.76 6.23
CA ARG A 81 -13.73 2.58 7.64
C ARG A 81 -14.65 3.70 8.16
N THR A 82 -14.34 4.96 7.89
CA THR A 82 -15.18 6.08 8.30
C THR A 82 -16.57 6.03 7.66
N PHE A 83 -16.69 5.63 6.38
CA PHE A 83 -18.00 5.39 5.75
C PHE A 83 -18.81 4.31 6.47
N VAL A 84 -18.16 3.23 6.90
CA VAL A 84 -18.81 2.16 7.68
C VAL A 84 -19.26 2.67 9.05
N GLU A 85 -18.40 3.41 9.76
CA GLU A 85 -18.71 3.98 11.08
C GLU A 85 -19.92 4.94 11.05
N HIS A 86 -20.16 5.60 9.90
CA HIS A 86 -21.28 6.52 9.71
C HIS A 86 -22.49 5.88 9.01
N GLY A 87 -22.48 4.57 8.74
CA GLY A 87 -23.60 3.89 8.08
C GLY A 87 -23.82 4.29 6.61
N MET A 88 -22.75 4.70 5.93
CA MET A 88 -22.78 5.23 4.55
C MET A 88 -22.10 4.31 3.52
N ALA A 89 -21.63 3.13 3.93
CA ALA A 89 -20.90 2.21 3.06
C ALA A 89 -21.80 1.23 2.28
N ASP A 90 -22.71 0.54 2.98
CA ASP A 90 -23.44 -0.63 2.48
C ASP A 90 -24.29 -0.33 1.24
N GLY A 91 -23.94 -0.94 0.10
CA GLY A 91 -24.59 -0.76 -1.19
C GLY A 91 -24.38 0.61 -1.84
N LYS A 92 -23.57 1.47 -1.22
CA LYS A 92 -23.42 2.90 -1.58
C LYS A 92 -22.01 3.27 -2.00
N LEU A 93 -21.01 2.62 -1.40
CA LEU A 93 -19.60 2.91 -1.62
C LEU A 93 -18.98 1.93 -2.62
N CYS A 94 -18.31 2.47 -3.62
CA CYS A 94 -17.44 1.74 -4.52
C CYS A 94 -16.01 2.25 -4.39
N MET A 95 -15.04 1.35 -4.40
CA MET A 95 -13.62 1.69 -4.42
C MET A 95 -12.97 1.08 -5.66
N VAL A 96 -12.13 1.87 -6.33
CA VAL A 96 -11.41 1.48 -7.53
C VAL A 96 -9.92 1.53 -7.26
N THR A 97 -9.20 0.46 -7.51
CA THR A 97 -7.76 0.40 -7.26
C THR A 97 -7.00 -0.24 -8.41
N LYS A 98 -5.78 0.25 -8.63
CA LYS A 98 -4.82 -0.34 -9.59
C LYS A 98 -4.20 -1.63 -9.05
N GLU A 99 -4.19 -1.82 -7.74
CA GLU A 99 -3.48 -2.91 -7.08
C GLU A 99 -4.39 -4.16 -6.95
N PRO A 100 -3.83 -5.39 -6.94
CA PRO A 100 -4.60 -6.63 -6.76
C PRO A 100 -4.99 -6.91 -5.30
N HIS A 101 -4.79 -5.94 -4.41
CA HIS A 101 -4.95 -6.11 -2.97
C HIS A 101 -5.93 -5.09 -2.38
N ALA A 102 -6.65 -5.50 -1.34
CA ALA A 102 -7.36 -4.57 -0.47
C ALA A 102 -6.37 -3.59 0.20
N PRO A 103 -6.82 -2.40 0.63
CA PRO A 103 -5.97 -1.42 1.31
C PRO A 103 -5.11 -2.01 2.44
N TYR A 104 -3.85 -1.60 2.49
CA TYR A 104 -2.87 -2.09 3.44
C TYR A 104 -1.97 -0.98 3.95
N GLU A 105 -1.29 -1.22 5.07
CA GLU A 105 -0.36 -0.27 5.69
C GLU A 105 0.95 -0.19 4.89
N ARG A 106 1.00 0.72 3.91
CA ARG A 106 2.16 0.91 3.02
C ARG A 106 3.51 1.08 3.74
N PRO A 107 3.61 1.74 4.93
CA PRO A 107 4.88 1.85 5.65
C PRO A 107 5.54 0.52 6.05
N ALA A 108 4.80 -0.60 6.02
CA ALA A 108 5.37 -1.92 6.27
C ALA A 108 6.33 -2.37 5.15
N LEU A 109 6.13 -1.88 3.92
CA LEU A 109 6.81 -2.36 2.70
C LEU A 109 8.33 -2.13 2.73
N THR A 110 8.82 -1.09 3.40
CA THR A 110 10.26 -0.81 3.57
C THR A 110 10.80 -1.25 4.94
N LYS A 111 9.97 -1.86 5.78
CA LYS A 111 10.30 -2.27 7.15
C LYS A 111 10.21 -3.79 7.29
N ALA A 112 9.24 -4.27 8.08
CA ALA A 112 9.07 -5.68 8.37
C ALA A 112 8.82 -6.54 7.13
N TYR A 113 8.34 -5.97 6.02
CA TYR A 113 8.19 -6.69 4.76
C TYR A 113 9.55 -7.12 4.18
N LEU A 114 10.57 -6.27 4.29
CA LEU A 114 11.93 -6.51 3.78
C LEU A 114 12.82 -7.26 4.77
N PHE A 115 12.30 -7.79 5.88
CA PHE A 115 13.14 -8.59 6.77
C PHE A 115 13.59 -9.89 6.07
N PRO A 116 14.79 -10.40 6.41
CA PRO A 116 15.23 -11.73 5.95
C PRO A 116 14.17 -12.79 6.20
N LEU A 117 14.07 -13.78 5.31
CA LEU A 117 12.98 -14.78 5.34
C LEU A 117 12.91 -15.56 6.67
N ASP A 118 14.06 -15.78 7.33
CA ASP A 118 14.14 -16.45 8.63
C ASP A 118 13.66 -15.57 9.82
N LYS A 119 13.38 -14.29 9.57
CA LYS A 119 12.92 -13.30 10.56
C LYS A 119 11.41 -13.06 10.55
N LYS A 120 10.64 -13.96 9.94
CA LYS A 120 9.16 -13.89 9.87
C LYS A 120 8.68 -12.54 9.32
N PRO A 121 9.03 -12.20 8.07
CA PRO A 121 8.70 -10.90 7.51
C PRO A 121 7.18 -10.70 7.40
N ALA A 122 6.75 -9.44 7.48
CA ALA A 122 5.34 -9.09 7.35
C ALA A 122 4.83 -9.45 5.94
N ARG A 123 3.66 -10.10 5.86
CA ARG A 123 2.98 -10.44 4.60
C ARG A 123 1.50 -10.14 4.70
N LEU A 124 0.85 -9.85 3.56
CA LEU A 124 -0.60 -9.80 3.51
C LEU A 124 -1.16 -11.22 3.80
N PRO A 125 -2.30 -11.34 4.51
CA PRO A 125 -3.21 -10.28 4.92
C PRO A 125 -2.84 -9.58 6.25
N GLY A 126 -1.68 -9.85 6.84
CA GLY A 126 -1.31 -9.45 8.20
C GLY A 126 -1.34 -7.95 8.50
N PHE A 127 -1.09 -7.11 7.48
CA PHE A 127 -1.00 -5.65 7.60
C PHE A 127 -2.00 -4.90 6.71
N HIS A 128 -3.15 -5.49 6.38
CA HIS A 128 -4.28 -4.71 5.84
C HIS A 128 -4.68 -3.59 6.81
N THR A 129 -5.08 -2.42 6.28
CA THR A 129 -5.55 -1.31 7.13
C THR A 129 -6.71 -1.76 8.02
N CYS A 130 -6.92 -1.28 9.24
CA CYS A 130 -6.24 -0.17 9.92
C CYS A 130 -5.35 -0.66 11.06
N VAL A 131 -4.73 -1.84 10.94
CA VAL A 131 -3.95 -2.41 12.06
C VAL A 131 -2.76 -1.52 12.46
N GLY A 132 -2.26 -0.69 11.55
CA GLY A 132 -1.17 0.25 11.83
C GLY A 132 -1.54 1.32 12.85
N SER A 133 -2.82 1.63 13.01
CA SER A 133 -3.34 2.55 14.04
C SER A 133 -4.10 1.83 15.17
N GLY A 134 -3.93 0.51 15.30
CA GLY A 134 -4.65 -0.30 16.29
C GLY A 134 -6.13 -0.55 15.97
N GLY A 135 -6.57 -0.32 14.72
CA GLY A 135 -7.93 -0.62 14.27
C GLY A 135 -8.13 -2.09 13.86
N GLU A 136 -9.37 -2.42 13.51
CA GLU A 136 -9.71 -3.71 12.89
C GLU A 136 -9.01 -3.88 11.53
N ARG A 137 -8.63 -5.12 11.22
CA ARG A 137 -8.05 -5.50 9.93
C ARG A 137 -9.15 -5.64 8.87
N GLN A 138 -9.09 -4.83 7.83
CA GLN A 138 -10.00 -4.80 6.69
C GLN A 138 -9.48 -5.72 5.57
N THR A 139 -9.72 -7.02 5.68
CA THR A 139 -9.44 -7.99 4.61
C THR A 139 -10.40 -7.80 3.41
N PRO A 140 -10.17 -8.44 2.26
CA PRO A 140 -11.16 -8.42 1.16
C PRO A 140 -12.58 -8.83 1.60
N ASP A 141 -12.70 -9.80 2.51
CA ASP A 141 -13.99 -10.23 3.06
C ASP A 141 -14.67 -9.12 3.88
N TRP A 142 -13.91 -8.33 4.63
CA TRP A 142 -14.46 -7.19 5.37
C TRP A 142 -15.17 -6.20 4.44
N TYR A 143 -14.58 -5.85 3.29
CA TYR A 143 -15.24 -4.95 2.33
C TYR A 143 -16.55 -5.54 1.80
N LYS A 144 -16.56 -6.84 1.48
CA LYS A 144 -17.75 -7.55 1.02
C LYS A 144 -18.84 -7.58 2.08
N GLU A 145 -18.50 -7.87 3.33
CA GLU A 145 -19.42 -7.91 4.48
C GLU A 145 -20.01 -6.53 4.80
N LYS A 146 -19.27 -5.45 4.54
CA LYS A 146 -19.73 -4.07 4.70
C LYS A 146 -20.47 -3.51 3.47
N GLY A 147 -20.73 -4.35 2.47
CA GLY A 147 -21.44 -3.97 1.25
C GLY A 147 -20.69 -2.96 0.37
N ILE A 148 -19.36 -2.94 0.45
CA ILE A 148 -18.50 -2.06 -0.36
C ILE A 148 -18.11 -2.80 -1.65
N GLU A 149 -18.41 -2.20 -2.81
CA GLU A 149 -17.94 -2.73 -4.10
C GLU A 149 -16.44 -2.43 -4.25
N MET A 150 -15.63 -3.48 -4.44
CA MET A 150 -14.20 -3.34 -4.73
C MET A 150 -13.93 -3.68 -6.19
N ILE A 151 -13.36 -2.74 -6.93
CA ILE A 151 -12.88 -2.93 -8.30
C ILE A 151 -11.34 -2.94 -8.26
N TYR A 152 -10.75 -4.13 -8.39
CA TYR A 152 -9.31 -4.34 -8.34
C TYR A 152 -8.68 -4.33 -9.74
N GLN A 153 -7.40 -3.99 -9.82
CA GLN A 153 -6.58 -4.05 -11.03
C GLN A 153 -7.14 -3.26 -12.23
N ASP A 154 -7.96 -2.24 -11.97
CA ASP A 154 -8.62 -1.48 -13.03
C ASP A 154 -8.58 0.02 -12.69
N PRO A 155 -7.40 0.67 -12.82
CA PRO A 155 -7.24 2.08 -12.48
C PRO A 155 -8.18 2.98 -13.29
N VAL A 156 -8.54 4.12 -12.71
CA VAL A 156 -9.26 5.18 -13.43
C VAL A 156 -8.35 5.82 -14.47
N ALA A 157 -8.82 5.83 -15.72
CA ALA A 157 -8.14 6.42 -16.87
C ALA A 157 -8.51 7.89 -17.07
N SER A 158 -9.80 8.23 -16.86
CA SER A 158 -10.31 9.58 -17.10
C SER A 158 -11.55 9.88 -16.26
N ILE A 159 -11.90 11.16 -16.22
CA ILE A 159 -13.07 11.70 -15.52
C ILE A 159 -13.83 12.66 -16.45
N ASP A 160 -15.15 12.62 -16.36
CA ASP A 160 -16.07 13.61 -16.93
C ASP A 160 -16.84 14.25 -15.77
N ILE A 161 -16.50 15.50 -15.46
CA ILE A 161 -17.07 16.24 -14.31
C ILE A 161 -18.54 16.59 -14.57
N GLU A 162 -18.89 16.95 -15.80
CA GLU A 162 -20.25 17.36 -16.17
C GLU A 162 -21.23 16.18 -16.05
N LYS A 163 -20.79 15.00 -16.48
CA LYS A 163 -21.59 13.77 -16.36
C LYS A 163 -21.46 13.08 -15.00
N GLN A 164 -20.56 13.53 -14.14
CA GLN A 164 -20.20 12.90 -12.87
C GLN A 164 -19.83 11.43 -13.03
N THR A 165 -18.93 11.14 -13.96
CA THR A 165 -18.48 9.78 -14.26
C THR A 165 -16.97 9.67 -14.28
N VAL A 166 -16.45 8.54 -13.82
CA VAL A 166 -15.07 8.11 -14.08
C VAL A 166 -15.06 6.89 -15.00
N THR A 167 -14.06 6.81 -15.88
CA THR A 167 -13.86 5.67 -16.77
C THR A 167 -12.59 4.94 -16.35
N THR A 168 -12.67 3.63 -16.15
CA THR A 168 -11.52 2.80 -15.84
C THR A 168 -10.77 2.37 -17.11
N ASN A 169 -9.56 1.82 -16.95
CA ASN A 169 -8.76 1.32 -18.08
C ASN A 169 -9.47 0.21 -18.86
N SER A 170 -10.29 -0.61 -18.22
CA SER A 170 -11.12 -1.63 -18.90
C SER A 170 -12.29 -1.04 -19.71
N GLY A 171 -12.53 0.28 -19.58
CA GLY A 171 -13.67 0.97 -20.18
C GLY A 171 -14.93 0.96 -19.31
N LYS A 172 -14.87 0.44 -18.08
CA LYS A 172 -16.01 0.47 -17.15
C LYS A 172 -16.31 1.93 -16.78
N LEU A 173 -17.55 2.34 -17.01
CA LEU A 173 -18.04 3.66 -16.64
C LEU A 173 -18.67 3.60 -15.23
N LEU A 174 -18.25 4.48 -14.34
CA LEU A 174 -18.75 4.56 -12.97
C LEU A 174 -19.32 5.95 -12.72
N LYS A 175 -20.65 6.04 -12.56
CA LYS A 175 -21.32 7.26 -12.14
C LYS A 175 -21.26 7.40 -10.62
N TYR A 176 -20.99 8.62 -10.16
CA TYR A 176 -20.83 8.94 -8.74
C TYR A 176 -21.74 10.10 -8.29
N GLY A 177 -22.23 10.04 -7.05
CA GLY A 177 -22.81 11.19 -6.35
C GLY A 177 -21.73 12.11 -5.79
N ALA A 178 -20.74 11.52 -5.11
CA ALA A 178 -19.51 12.18 -4.70
C ALA A 178 -18.28 11.32 -5.02
N LEU A 179 -17.18 11.99 -5.37
CA LEU A 179 -15.91 11.37 -5.75
C LEU A 179 -14.82 11.74 -4.75
N ILE A 180 -14.08 10.75 -4.26
CA ILE A 180 -12.91 10.95 -3.40
C ILE A 180 -11.67 10.45 -4.15
N VAL A 181 -10.76 11.36 -4.47
CA VAL A 181 -9.48 11.02 -5.11
C VAL A 181 -8.44 10.71 -4.04
N ALA A 182 -7.98 9.46 -4.01
CA ALA A 182 -7.04 8.88 -3.06
C ALA A 182 -5.94 8.06 -3.77
N THR A 183 -5.54 8.47 -4.98
CA THR A 183 -4.54 7.80 -5.82
C THR A 183 -3.09 7.87 -5.31
N GLY A 184 -2.80 8.69 -4.29
CA GLY A 184 -1.47 8.78 -3.66
C GLY A 184 -0.36 9.23 -4.62
N CYS A 185 0.89 8.89 -4.32
CA CYS A 185 2.03 9.17 -5.19
C CYS A 185 2.52 7.95 -6.00
N THR A 186 3.26 8.19 -7.08
CA THR A 186 4.16 7.25 -7.74
C THR A 186 5.61 7.53 -7.35
N ALA A 187 6.47 6.51 -7.33
CA ALA A 187 7.90 6.71 -7.16
C ALA A 187 8.48 7.53 -8.33
N SER A 188 9.39 8.46 -8.04
CA SER A 188 10.15 9.16 -9.06
C SER A 188 11.12 8.20 -9.72
N ARG A 189 11.03 8.09 -11.05
CA ARG A 189 11.83 7.19 -11.87
C ARG A 189 13.02 7.91 -12.50
N PHE A 190 14.14 7.21 -12.67
CA PHE A 190 15.20 7.66 -13.58
C PHE A 190 14.73 7.56 -15.04
N PRO A 191 15.25 8.40 -15.95
CA PRO A 191 15.05 8.21 -17.38
C PRO A 191 15.67 6.89 -17.87
N GLU A 192 15.08 6.26 -18.89
CA GLU A 192 15.59 5.01 -19.49
C GLU A 192 17.07 5.07 -19.86
N LYS A 193 17.53 6.21 -20.41
CA LYS A 193 18.95 6.44 -20.78
C LYS A 193 19.93 6.37 -19.60
N ILE A 194 19.46 6.54 -18.36
CA ILE A 194 20.26 6.39 -17.15
C ILE A 194 20.32 4.91 -16.71
N GLY A 195 19.48 4.03 -17.27
CA GLY A 195 19.44 2.60 -16.95
C GLY A 195 18.25 2.19 -16.07
N GLU A 196 17.14 2.92 -16.13
CA GLU A 196 15.92 2.64 -15.34
C GLU A 196 15.47 1.17 -15.39
N ASN A 197 15.53 0.58 -16.58
CA ASN A 197 14.96 -0.74 -16.87
C ASN A 197 15.97 -1.90 -16.74
N LEU A 198 17.18 -1.64 -16.22
CA LEU A 198 18.16 -2.71 -16.03
C LEU A 198 17.66 -3.71 -14.96
N PRO A 199 17.70 -5.02 -15.21
CA PRO A 199 17.41 -6.01 -14.19
C PRO A 199 18.33 -5.85 -12.96
N GLY A 200 17.74 -5.83 -11.77
CA GLY A 200 18.44 -5.53 -10.51
C GLY A 200 18.35 -4.05 -10.10
N VAL A 201 17.70 -3.19 -10.91
CA VAL A 201 17.27 -1.85 -10.49
C VAL A 201 15.84 -1.92 -9.95
N HIS A 202 15.66 -1.44 -8.73
CA HIS A 202 14.40 -1.53 -8.00
C HIS A 202 13.92 -0.15 -7.56
N TYR A 203 12.60 -0.02 -7.51
CA TYR A 203 11.88 1.02 -6.80
C TYR A 203 11.07 0.33 -5.72
N ILE A 204 10.56 1.09 -4.75
CA ILE A 204 9.63 0.53 -3.76
C ILE A 204 8.47 1.47 -3.50
N ARG A 205 7.30 1.12 -4.01
CA ARG A 205 6.07 1.86 -3.78
C ARG A 205 4.91 0.98 -3.38
N ASP A 206 4.73 -0.16 -4.03
CA ASP A 206 3.66 -1.12 -3.76
C ASP A 206 4.18 -2.52 -3.43
N VAL A 207 3.26 -3.46 -3.16
CA VAL A 207 3.61 -4.84 -2.78
C VAL A 207 4.41 -5.54 -3.89
N GLY A 208 4.07 -5.30 -5.17
CA GLY A 208 4.78 -5.90 -6.29
C GLY A 208 6.23 -5.44 -6.39
N ASP A 209 6.47 -4.14 -6.17
CA ASP A 209 7.83 -3.62 -6.04
C ASP A 209 8.59 -4.27 -4.87
N ALA A 210 7.95 -4.43 -3.71
CA ALA A 210 8.57 -5.01 -2.52
C ALA A 210 8.92 -6.51 -2.72
N ASP A 211 8.05 -7.28 -3.37
CA ASP A 211 8.31 -8.68 -3.72
C ASP A 211 9.49 -8.83 -4.70
N SER A 212 9.55 -7.94 -5.70
CA SER A 212 10.67 -7.87 -6.64
C SER A 212 11.98 -7.55 -5.92
N LEU A 213 11.96 -6.59 -4.98
CA LEU A 213 13.15 -6.23 -4.21
C LEU A 213 13.64 -7.37 -3.32
N ILE A 214 12.76 -8.07 -2.60
CA ILE A 214 13.14 -9.23 -1.77
C ILE A 214 13.85 -10.30 -2.63
N SER A 215 13.29 -10.60 -3.80
CA SER A 215 13.86 -11.58 -4.73
C SER A 215 15.28 -11.21 -5.19
N SER A 216 15.61 -9.91 -5.22
CA SER A 216 16.96 -9.43 -5.53
C SER A 216 17.87 -9.47 -4.31
N LEU A 217 17.40 -9.02 -3.14
CA LEU A 217 18.16 -9.01 -1.90
C LEU A 217 18.64 -10.41 -1.49
N GLU A 218 17.84 -11.46 -1.75
CA GLU A 218 18.22 -12.86 -1.49
C GLU A 218 19.49 -13.31 -2.23
N LYS A 219 19.77 -12.71 -3.39
CA LYS A 219 20.86 -13.11 -4.30
C LYS A 219 21.99 -12.09 -4.35
N ALA A 220 21.75 -10.90 -3.81
CA ALA A 220 22.67 -9.78 -3.86
C ALA A 220 23.92 -10.04 -3.03
N LYS A 221 25.00 -9.33 -3.39
CA LYS A 221 26.19 -9.16 -2.54
C LYS A 221 26.44 -7.70 -2.25
N LYS A 222 26.19 -6.82 -3.24
CA LYS A 222 26.44 -5.38 -3.17
C LYS A 222 25.17 -4.61 -3.52
N VAL A 223 24.68 -3.84 -2.56
CA VAL A 223 23.50 -2.99 -2.69
C VAL A 223 23.90 -1.53 -2.72
N VAL A 224 23.52 -0.81 -3.77
CA VAL A 224 23.58 0.66 -3.79
C VAL A 224 22.18 1.23 -3.67
N VAL A 225 21.97 2.06 -2.65
CA VAL A 225 20.72 2.79 -2.46
C VAL A 225 20.93 4.23 -2.90
N VAL A 226 20.15 4.69 -3.87
CA VAL A 226 20.22 6.05 -4.41
C VAL A 226 19.15 6.91 -3.75
N GLY A 227 19.58 7.88 -2.95
CA GLY A 227 18.73 8.84 -2.25
C GLY A 227 18.89 8.76 -0.72
N GLY A 228 19.13 9.91 -0.10
CA GLY A 228 19.35 10.07 1.35
C GLY A 228 18.07 10.34 2.16
N GLY A 229 16.90 9.99 1.61
CA GLY A 229 15.61 10.14 2.29
C GLY A 229 15.25 8.96 3.19
N TYR A 230 14.06 8.99 3.80
CA TYR A 230 13.60 7.92 4.70
C TYR A 230 13.51 6.56 4.00
N ILE A 231 13.03 6.49 2.76
CA ILE A 231 13.02 5.24 1.97
C ILE A 231 14.44 4.69 1.84
N GLY A 232 15.40 5.53 1.48
CA GLY A 232 16.78 5.11 1.30
C GLY A 232 17.41 4.59 2.60
N MET A 233 17.14 5.29 3.71
CA MET A 233 17.54 4.86 5.05
C MET A 233 16.92 3.51 5.45
N GLU A 234 15.60 3.35 5.32
CA GLU A 234 14.90 2.12 5.70
C GLU A 234 15.34 0.92 4.86
N VAL A 235 15.47 1.09 3.54
CA VAL A 235 15.95 0.02 2.64
C VAL A 235 17.39 -0.36 2.96
N ALA A 236 18.27 0.62 3.22
CA ALA A 236 19.65 0.31 3.57
C ALA A 236 19.76 -0.45 4.90
N ALA A 237 18.96 -0.07 5.91
CA ALA A 237 18.88 -0.80 7.16
C ALA A 237 18.35 -2.23 6.96
N ALA A 238 17.36 -2.42 6.07
CA ALA A 238 16.90 -3.75 5.69
C ALA A 238 18.02 -4.56 5.03
N ALA A 239 18.73 -4.00 4.04
CA ALA A 239 19.85 -4.65 3.34
C ALA A 239 20.98 -5.07 4.29
N VAL A 240 21.28 -4.28 5.31
CA VAL A 240 22.20 -4.66 6.40
C VAL A 240 21.68 -5.88 7.17
N GLY A 241 20.37 -5.96 7.42
CA GLY A 241 19.72 -7.15 8.00
C GLY A 241 19.93 -8.42 7.17
N TRP A 242 20.02 -8.29 5.84
CA TRP A 242 20.40 -9.36 4.90
C TRP A 242 21.91 -9.62 4.82
N LYS A 243 22.72 -8.86 5.58
CA LYS A 243 24.21 -8.92 5.61
C LYS A 243 24.86 -8.55 4.27
N LEU A 244 24.28 -7.61 3.55
CA LEU A 244 24.75 -7.15 2.23
C LEU A 244 25.70 -5.95 2.36
N ASP A 245 26.70 -5.86 1.48
CA ASP A 245 27.57 -4.68 1.39
C ASP A 245 26.75 -3.50 0.85
N THR A 246 26.42 -2.55 1.72
CA THR A 246 25.41 -1.53 1.45
C THR A 246 26.02 -0.14 1.42
N THR A 247 25.81 0.58 0.33
CA THR A 247 26.21 1.99 0.18
C THR A 247 25.00 2.86 -0.14
N ILE A 248 24.82 3.97 0.58
CA ILE A 248 23.84 5.01 0.25
C ILE A 248 24.56 6.15 -0.47
N VAL A 249 24.05 6.53 -1.65
CA VAL A 249 24.57 7.63 -2.47
C VAL A 249 23.53 8.72 -2.60
N PHE A 250 23.89 9.98 -2.34
CA PHE A 250 22.97 11.10 -2.49
C PHE A 250 23.69 12.45 -2.68
N PRO A 251 23.06 13.42 -3.38
CA PRO A 251 23.67 14.72 -3.68
C PRO A 251 23.66 15.68 -2.49
N GLU A 252 22.79 15.47 -1.50
CA GLU A 252 22.68 16.30 -0.30
C GLU A 252 23.92 16.24 0.61
N ASN A 253 24.05 17.24 1.48
CA ASN A 253 25.16 17.32 2.45
C ASN A 253 25.00 16.33 3.62
N HIS A 254 23.76 15.94 3.91
CA HIS A 254 23.43 15.00 4.97
C HIS A 254 22.09 14.29 4.71
N LEU A 255 21.86 13.17 5.40
CA LEU A 255 20.59 12.44 5.37
C LEU A 255 19.40 13.32 5.73
N LEU A 256 18.24 13.05 5.11
CA LEU A 256 16.97 13.70 5.38
C LEU A 256 17.06 15.24 5.41
N GLN A 257 17.75 15.85 4.44
CA GLN A 257 18.01 17.31 4.41
C GLN A 257 16.76 18.20 4.54
N ARG A 258 15.59 17.68 4.18
CA ARG A 258 14.31 18.40 4.31
C ARG A 258 13.70 18.40 5.71
N LEU A 259 14.23 17.59 6.63
CA LEU A 259 13.66 17.38 7.96
C LEU A 259 14.72 17.44 9.08
N PHE A 260 15.84 16.77 8.90
CA PHE A 260 16.89 16.71 9.91
C PHE A 260 17.71 17.99 9.93
N THR A 261 18.12 18.39 11.14
CA THR A 261 19.24 19.31 11.29
C THR A 261 20.56 18.56 11.02
N PRO A 262 21.64 19.26 10.63
CA PRO A 262 22.93 18.61 10.39
C PRO A 262 23.44 17.77 11.58
N SER A 263 23.25 18.24 12.82
CA SER A 263 23.68 17.52 14.02
C SER A 263 22.89 16.23 14.25
N LEU A 264 21.57 16.25 14.00
CA LEU A 264 20.74 15.05 14.07
C LEU A 264 21.11 14.06 12.97
N ALA A 265 21.28 14.55 11.74
CA ALA A 265 21.69 13.72 10.61
C ALA A 265 23.05 13.05 10.87
N GLN A 266 24.03 13.79 11.40
CA GLN A 266 25.33 13.22 11.77
C GLN A 266 25.21 12.06 12.76
N ARG A 267 24.30 12.16 13.74
CA ARG A 267 24.07 11.07 14.70
C ARG A 267 23.52 9.81 14.04
N TYR A 268 22.59 9.96 13.10
CA TYR A 268 22.07 8.83 12.32
C TYR A 268 23.10 8.28 11.34
N GLU A 269 23.87 9.12 10.66
CA GLU A 269 24.96 8.69 9.77
C GLU A 269 26.00 7.85 10.54
N GLN A 270 26.42 8.29 11.73
CA GLN A 270 27.30 7.52 12.61
C GLN A 270 26.68 6.17 12.98
N PHE A 271 25.42 6.15 13.41
CA PHE A 271 24.72 4.91 13.75
C PHE A 271 24.64 3.93 12.57
N TYR A 272 24.37 4.43 11.36
CA TYR A 272 24.34 3.61 10.15
C TYR A 272 25.73 3.07 9.79
N GLN A 273 26.78 3.90 9.91
CA GLN A 273 28.17 3.50 9.70
C GLN A 273 28.63 2.43 10.68
N GLU A 274 28.28 2.56 11.97
CA GLU A 274 28.54 1.56 13.01
C GLU A 274 27.88 0.21 12.70
N ASN A 275 26.78 0.21 11.94
CA ASN A 275 26.08 -0.98 11.47
C ASN A 275 26.50 -1.41 10.05
N GLY A 276 27.57 -0.84 9.49
CA GLY A 276 28.18 -1.29 8.24
C GLY A 276 27.68 -0.60 6.96
N VAL A 277 26.85 0.44 7.06
CA VAL A 277 26.43 1.23 5.88
C VAL A 277 27.52 2.22 5.49
N LYS A 278 27.85 2.25 4.20
CA LYS A 278 28.75 3.25 3.62
C LYS A 278 27.94 4.42 3.08
N PHE A 279 28.50 5.62 3.14
CA PHE A 279 27.88 6.83 2.63
C PHE A 279 28.74 7.49 1.57
N LEU A 280 28.11 7.90 0.48
CA LEU A 280 28.70 8.78 -0.50
C LEU A 280 27.80 10.01 -0.68
N LYS A 281 28.15 11.07 0.04
CA LYS A 281 27.42 12.35 0.08
C LYS A 281 27.94 13.30 -0.97
N GLY A 282 27.12 14.25 -1.41
CA GLY A 282 27.50 15.19 -2.48
C GLY A 282 27.72 14.55 -3.85
N ALA A 283 27.30 13.30 -4.03
CA ALA A 283 27.51 12.54 -5.26
C ALA A 283 26.21 12.40 -6.07
N SER A 284 26.34 12.56 -7.38
CA SER A 284 25.23 12.42 -8.34
C SER A 284 25.47 11.25 -9.27
N ILE A 285 24.38 10.55 -9.61
CA ILE A 285 24.41 9.41 -10.53
C ILE A 285 24.44 9.92 -11.96
N LYS A 286 25.40 9.45 -12.74
CA LYS A 286 25.49 9.71 -14.19
C LYS A 286 24.69 8.69 -14.98
N ASN A 287 24.97 7.40 -14.76
CA ASN A 287 24.25 6.28 -15.35
C ASN A 287 24.47 4.99 -14.55
N LEU A 288 23.59 4.01 -14.75
CA LEU A 288 23.73 2.65 -14.27
C LEU A 288 24.40 1.83 -15.38
N GLU A 289 25.35 0.98 -15.00
CA GLU A 289 26.13 0.16 -15.94
C GLU A 289 25.60 -1.27 -15.94
N ALA A 290 25.46 -1.84 -17.14
CA ALA A 290 25.05 -3.22 -17.33
C ALA A 290 26.28 -4.14 -17.39
N GLY A 291 26.20 -5.28 -16.70
CA GLY A 291 27.17 -6.36 -16.79
C GLY A 291 27.00 -7.19 -18.05
N SER A 292 27.86 -8.20 -18.20
CA SER A 292 27.83 -9.12 -19.34
C SER A 292 26.55 -9.97 -19.44
N ASP A 293 25.84 -10.13 -18.33
CA ASP A 293 24.54 -10.82 -18.24
C ASP A 293 23.34 -9.88 -18.46
N GLY A 294 23.60 -8.61 -18.77
CA GLY A 294 22.60 -7.57 -18.99
C GLY A 294 21.96 -7.02 -17.70
N ARG A 295 22.37 -7.49 -16.51
CA ARG A 295 21.89 -6.97 -15.22
C ARG A 295 22.71 -5.74 -14.82
N VAL A 296 22.21 -4.96 -13.85
CA VAL A 296 23.03 -3.90 -13.25
C VAL A 296 24.28 -4.51 -12.62
N SER A 297 25.44 -3.92 -12.92
CA SER A 297 26.74 -4.30 -12.33
C SER A 297 27.43 -3.14 -11.63
N GLY A 298 26.98 -1.90 -11.87
CA GLY A 298 27.56 -0.74 -11.22
C GLY A 298 26.76 0.54 -11.39
N VAL A 299 27.14 1.52 -10.58
CA VAL A 299 26.57 2.87 -10.55
C VAL A 299 27.69 3.84 -10.90
N LYS A 300 27.62 4.43 -12.09
CA LYS A 300 28.57 5.45 -12.56
C LYS A 300 28.18 6.80 -11.98
N LEU A 301 29.15 7.49 -11.39
CA LEU A 301 28.96 8.82 -10.81
C LEU A 301 29.47 9.90 -11.76
N GLU A 302 29.00 11.12 -11.55
CA GLU A 302 29.39 12.28 -12.38
C GLU A 302 30.88 12.63 -12.25
N ASP A 303 31.53 12.28 -11.14
CA ASP A 303 32.99 12.45 -10.95
C ASP A 303 33.83 11.41 -11.71
N GLY A 304 33.19 10.47 -12.41
CA GLY A 304 33.83 9.42 -13.19
C GLY A 304 34.15 8.15 -12.41
N SER A 305 33.94 8.10 -11.10
CA SER A 305 34.06 6.86 -10.32
C SER A 305 32.86 5.93 -10.53
N THR A 306 33.04 4.63 -10.24
CA THR A 306 32.00 3.61 -10.35
C THR A 306 31.91 2.84 -9.04
N LEU A 307 30.69 2.65 -8.53
CA LEU A 307 30.40 1.75 -7.42
C LEU A 307 29.89 0.41 -7.99
N GLU A 308 30.51 -0.70 -7.64
CA GLU A 308 29.99 -2.03 -8.00
C GLU A 308 28.69 -2.33 -7.25
N ALA A 309 27.66 -2.80 -7.96
CA ALA A 309 26.36 -3.12 -7.40
C ALA A 309 25.65 -4.18 -8.24
N ASP A 310 25.12 -5.22 -7.60
CA ASP A 310 24.27 -6.23 -8.24
C ASP A 310 22.77 -6.02 -7.93
N THR A 311 22.47 -5.13 -6.98
CA THR A 311 21.14 -4.58 -6.72
C THR A 311 21.25 -3.07 -6.48
N VAL A 312 20.43 -2.30 -7.17
CA VAL A 312 20.33 -0.84 -7.00
C VAL A 312 18.90 -0.48 -6.61
N VAL A 313 18.71 0.28 -5.53
CA VAL A 313 17.39 0.76 -5.12
C VAL A 313 17.29 2.27 -5.24
N ILE A 314 16.30 2.73 -5.99
CA ILE A 314 16.09 4.16 -6.26
C ILE A 314 15.01 4.72 -5.34
N GLY A 315 15.42 5.60 -4.42
CA GLY A 315 14.60 6.25 -3.40
C GLY A 315 14.65 7.78 -3.47
N ILE A 316 14.50 8.35 -4.68
CA ILE A 316 14.66 9.80 -4.95
C ILE A 316 13.37 10.62 -4.81
N GLY A 317 12.42 10.13 -4.01
CA GLY A 317 11.12 10.77 -3.75
C GLY A 317 9.98 10.30 -4.64
N GLY A 318 8.82 10.93 -4.50
CA GLY A 318 7.59 10.59 -5.23
C GLY A 318 6.88 11.80 -5.82
N LYS A 319 5.97 11.53 -6.76
CA LYS A 319 5.12 12.52 -7.44
C LYS A 319 3.64 12.13 -7.28
N PRO A 320 2.73 13.07 -7.01
CA PRO A 320 1.31 12.79 -6.99
C PRO A 320 0.80 12.14 -8.27
N ALA A 321 0.01 11.08 -8.12
CA ALA A 321 -0.60 10.33 -9.21
C ALA A 321 -1.91 11.02 -9.67
N VAL A 322 -1.76 12.14 -10.38
CA VAL A 322 -2.88 13.01 -10.80
C VAL A 322 -3.16 12.98 -12.31
N SER A 323 -2.45 12.15 -13.08
CA SER A 323 -2.52 12.11 -14.55
C SER A 323 -3.94 11.93 -15.10
N SER A 324 -4.78 11.14 -14.43
CA SER A 324 -6.16 10.90 -14.87
C SER A 324 -7.11 12.09 -14.68
N PHE A 325 -6.64 13.15 -14.01
CA PHE A 325 -7.43 14.32 -13.64
C PHE A 325 -6.91 15.63 -14.26
N GLU A 326 -5.86 15.57 -15.09
CA GLU A 326 -5.24 16.76 -15.67
C GLU A 326 -6.11 17.40 -16.74
N SER A 327 -6.78 16.58 -17.56
CA SER A 327 -7.66 17.04 -18.65
C SER A 327 -8.84 17.89 -18.14
N VAL A 328 -9.19 17.74 -16.86
CA VAL A 328 -10.27 18.48 -16.21
C VAL A 328 -9.77 19.57 -15.25
N GLY A 329 -8.46 19.84 -15.27
CA GLY A 329 -7.86 20.96 -14.53
C GLY A 329 -7.93 20.83 -13.01
N LEU A 330 -8.03 19.63 -12.46
CA LEU A 330 -8.03 19.40 -10.99
C LEU A 330 -6.64 19.54 -10.35
N ASN A 331 -5.58 19.57 -11.15
CA ASN A 331 -4.17 19.61 -10.70
C ASN A 331 -3.44 20.94 -11.03
N SER A 332 -4.19 22.01 -11.31
CA SER A 332 -3.76 23.15 -12.16
C SER A 332 -2.66 24.08 -11.64
N SER A 333 -2.17 23.97 -10.40
CA SER A 333 -1.32 25.02 -9.80
C SER A 333 -0.12 24.55 -8.97
N VAL A 334 -0.17 23.36 -8.37
CA VAL A 334 0.75 23.01 -7.26
C VAL A 334 1.40 21.64 -7.35
N GLY A 335 1.21 20.91 -8.45
CA GLY A 335 1.79 19.56 -8.65
C GLY A 335 1.12 18.50 -7.77
N GLY A 336 -0.17 18.67 -7.50
CA GLY A 336 -1.09 17.84 -6.72
C GLY A 336 -2.53 18.37 -6.91
N ILE A 337 -3.51 17.85 -6.16
CA ILE A 337 -4.89 18.37 -6.19
C ILE A 337 -5.08 19.37 -5.04
N GLU A 338 -5.52 20.58 -5.38
CA GLU A 338 -5.79 21.66 -4.43
C GLU A 338 -7.15 21.44 -3.75
N VAL A 339 -7.18 21.61 -2.43
CA VAL A 339 -8.38 21.41 -1.61
C VAL A 339 -8.46 22.42 -0.47
N ASP A 340 -9.66 22.61 0.08
CA ASP A 340 -9.86 23.40 1.30
C ASP A 340 -9.56 22.60 2.60
N GLY A 341 -9.83 23.24 3.75
CA GLY A 341 -9.66 22.64 5.07
C GLY A 341 -10.58 21.44 5.36
N LEU A 342 -11.57 21.19 4.50
CA LEU A 342 -12.48 20.05 4.54
C LEU A 342 -12.22 19.05 3.39
N PHE A 343 -11.07 19.16 2.73
CA PHE A 343 -10.63 18.30 1.63
C PHE A 343 -11.47 18.40 0.34
N ARG A 344 -12.26 19.46 0.18
CA ARG A 344 -13.07 19.71 -1.02
C ARG A 344 -12.21 20.37 -2.08
N THR A 345 -12.31 19.90 -3.31
CA THR A 345 -11.69 20.59 -4.46
C THR A 345 -12.53 21.81 -4.87
N LYS A 346 -12.03 22.61 -5.82
CA LYS A 346 -12.82 23.68 -6.47
C LYS A 346 -14.06 23.16 -7.22
N VAL A 347 -14.13 21.86 -7.49
CA VAL A 347 -15.25 21.21 -8.18
C VAL A 347 -16.19 20.60 -7.12
N PRO A 348 -17.45 21.07 -7.02
CA PRO A 348 -18.40 20.53 -6.06
C PRO A 348 -18.59 19.02 -6.19
N GLY A 349 -18.65 18.33 -5.06
CA GLY A 349 -18.81 16.87 -5.01
C GLY A 349 -17.52 16.07 -5.25
N ILE A 350 -16.38 16.73 -5.53
CA ILE A 350 -15.07 16.09 -5.65
C ILE A 350 -14.18 16.49 -4.47
N PHE A 351 -13.59 15.48 -3.84
CA PHE A 351 -12.69 15.59 -2.71
C PHE A 351 -11.34 14.94 -3.06
N ALA A 352 -10.27 15.34 -2.38
CA ALA A 352 -8.98 14.67 -2.50
C ALA A 352 -8.28 14.53 -1.14
N ILE A 353 -7.75 13.34 -0.88
CA ILE A 353 -7.13 12.96 0.40
C ILE A 353 -5.77 12.27 0.20
N GLY A 354 -4.96 12.22 1.26
CA GLY A 354 -3.63 11.61 1.24
C GLY A 354 -2.54 12.47 0.60
N GLU A 355 -1.48 11.83 0.09
CA GLU A 355 -0.24 12.48 -0.38
C GLU A 355 -0.42 13.39 -1.61
N LEU A 356 -1.58 13.32 -2.28
CA LEU A 356 -1.92 14.14 -3.44
C LEU A 356 -2.16 15.60 -3.09
N LYS A 357 -2.50 15.87 -1.82
CA LYS A 357 -2.84 17.18 -1.31
C LYS A 357 -1.61 18.08 -1.24
N LYS A 358 -1.78 19.37 -1.54
CA LYS A 358 -0.77 20.39 -1.22
C LYS A 358 -1.40 21.59 -0.52
N ASP A 359 -1.49 21.50 0.80
CA ASP A 359 -1.64 22.66 1.70
C ASP A 359 -0.25 23.13 2.16
N LEU A 360 -0.16 24.34 2.73
CA LEU A 360 1.07 24.84 3.38
C LEU A 360 1.67 23.84 4.41
N VAL A 361 0.84 22.96 4.99
CA VAL A 361 1.25 21.90 5.94
C VAL A 361 1.59 20.57 5.23
N ALA A 362 1.10 20.34 4.01
CA ALA A 362 1.28 19.07 3.28
C ALA A 362 2.69 18.87 2.70
N VAL A 363 3.54 19.90 2.70
CA VAL A 363 4.98 19.77 2.40
C VAL A 363 5.67 18.78 3.36
N LEU A 364 5.11 18.58 4.56
CA LEU A 364 5.56 17.57 5.52
C LEU A 364 5.06 16.15 5.19
N TRP A 365 3.93 16.01 4.50
CA TRP A 365 3.28 14.70 4.27
C TRP A 365 3.62 14.01 2.95
N ARG A 366 4.19 14.73 1.97
CA ARG A 366 4.85 14.10 0.79
C ARG A 366 6.13 13.33 1.14
N GLN A 367 6.45 13.27 2.43
CA GLN A 367 7.63 12.63 3.00
C GLN A 367 7.28 11.39 3.84
N TRP A 368 6.04 10.89 3.77
CA TRP A 368 5.62 9.66 4.45
C TRP A 368 5.13 8.62 3.45
#